data_AF-A0A654IKP7-F1
#
_entry.id   AF-A0A654IKP7-F1
#
_cell.length_a   1.000
_cell.length_b   1.000
_cell.length_c   1.000
_cell.angle_alpha   90.00
_cell.angle_beta   90.00
_cell.angle_gamma   90.00
#
_symmetry.space_group_name_H-M   'P 1'
#
loop_
_entity.id
_entity.type
_entity.pdbx_description
1 polymer ?
#
loop_
_entity_poly.entity_id
_entity_poly.type
_entity_poly.pdbx_seq_one_letter_code
_entity_poly.pdbx_strand_id
1 'polypeptide(L)'
;MKTVRIFEMFAGIGSQYKACKNIQKKLNVKVESVGACEWYIDAIIGYMIIHYGNTTPELELSRETMCDLLSNYSFSADSKHLLRKKYFSKMKLEKLQNYFPYLYGFVNNEYFAKKWPSKQKVEFLGGGGRNATPQISKNLTFFLKILIF
;
A
#
# COMPACT_ATOMS: atom_id res chain seq x y z
N MET A 1 -24.36 10.85 6.34
CA MET A 1 -23.02 10.55 6.90
C MET A 1 -21.98 11.18 5.99
N LYS A 2 -21.08 12.03 6.51
CA LYS A 2 -20.02 12.65 5.69
C LYS A 2 -18.82 11.71 5.54
N THR A 3 -18.11 11.79 4.42
CA THR A 3 -16.88 11.03 4.19
C THR A 3 -15.65 11.89 4.44
N VAL A 4 -14.74 11.41 5.28
CA VAL A 4 -13.41 11.97 5.51
C VAL A 4 -12.40 11.08 4.81
N ARG A 5 -11.69 11.66 3.83
CA ARG A 5 -10.63 10.98 3.08
C ARG A 5 -9.29 11.36 3.66
N ILE A 6 -8.44 10.37 3.94
CA ILE A 6 -7.16 10.57 4.62
C ILE A 6 -6.04 10.03 3.72
N PHE A 7 -4.99 10.85 3.54
CA PHE A 7 -3.71 10.42 3.01
C PHE A 7 -2.67 10.52 4.12
N GLU A 8 -1.95 9.44 4.40
CA GLU A 8 -0.98 9.38 5.50
C GLU A 8 0.45 9.59 4.98
N MET A 9 1.12 10.65 5.40
CA MET A 9 2.57 10.83 5.19
C MET A 9 3.33 10.28 6.39
N PHE A 10 4.42 9.55 6.15
CA PHE A 10 5.18 8.85 7.19
C PHE A 10 4.25 7.96 8.02
N ALA A 11 3.51 7.11 7.31
CA ALA A 11 2.37 6.39 7.87
C ALA A 11 2.77 5.44 9.01
N GLY A 12 4.03 4.98 9.04
CA GLY A 12 4.46 3.93 9.95
C GLY A 12 3.55 2.71 9.78
N ILE A 13 3.01 2.22 10.90
CA ILE A 13 2.04 1.11 10.91
C ILE A 13 0.57 1.56 10.80
N GLY A 14 0.29 2.85 10.56
CA GLY A 14 -1.05 3.38 10.31
C GLY A 14 -1.84 3.76 11.56
N SER A 15 -1.16 4.30 12.58
CA SER A 15 -1.80 4.75 13.82
C SER A 15 -2.83 5.87 13.57
N GLN A 16 -2.56 6.75 12.58
CA GLN A 16 -3.43 7.85 12.19
C GLN A 16 -4.75 7.30 11.64
N TYR A 17 -4.70 6.43 10.62
CA TYR A 17 -5.89 5.79 10.08
C TYR A 17 -6.63 4.94 11.12
N LYS A 18 -5.90 4.18 11.95
CA LYS A 18 -6.52 3.39 13.02
C LYS A 18 -7.30 4.27 14.00
N ALA A 19 -6.71 5.39 14.45
CA ALA A 19 -7.37 6.32 15.37
C ALA A 19 -8.65 6.89 14.76
N CYS A 20 -8.61 7.33 13.50
CA CYS A 20 -9.79 7.83 12.80
C CYS A 20 -10.89 6.77 12.66
N LYS A 21 -10.54 5.51 12.33
CA LYS A 21 -11.53 4.41 12.28
C LYS A 21 -12.17 4.12 13.63
N ASN A 22 -11.43 4.26 14.74
CA ASN A 22 -11.97 4.04 16.08
C ASN A 22 -13.06 5.06 16.45
N ILE A 23 -12.91 6.32 16.04
CA ILE A 23 -13.85 7.40 16.38
C ILE A 23 -14.95 7.65 15.33
N GLN A 24 -14.86 7.02 14.15
CA GLN A 24 -15.75 7.31 13.02
C GLN A 24 -17.25 7.15 13.37
N LYS A 25 -17.60 6.12 14.16
CA LYS A 25 -18.99 5.85 14.58
C LYS A 25 -19.49 6.94 15.54
N LYS A 26 -18.66 7.33 16.50
CA LYS A 26 -18.97 8.39 17.48
C LYS A 26 -19.24 9.73 16.78
N LEU A 27 -18.51 10.01 15.71
CA LEU A 27 -18.61 11.26 14.96
C LEU A 27 -19.62 11.20 13.79
N ASN A 28 -20.29 10.07 13.56
CA ASN A 28 -21.17 9.85 12.41
C ASN A 28 -20.52 10.24 11.06
N VAL A 29 -19.26 9.83 10.90
CA VAL A 29 -18.47 9.99 9.66
C VAL A 29 -17.99 8.64 9.15
N LYS A 30 -17.70 8.60 7.86
CA LYS A 30 -17.09 7.50 7.14
C LYS A 30 -15.64 7.86 6.89
N VAL A 31 -14.69 7.08 7.40
CA VAL A 31 -13.27 7.32 7.17
C VAL A 31 -12.74 6.36 6.11
N GLU A 32 -12.21 6.93 5.04
CA GLU A 32 -11.61 6.24 3.90
C GLU A 32 -10.13 6.65 3.78
N SER A 33 -9.25 5.65 3.68
CA SER A 33 -7.87 5.92 3.25
C SER A 33 -7.84 6.09 1.73
N VAL A 34 -7.19 7.14 1.25
CA VAL A 34 -6.93 7.37 -0.18
C VAL A 34 -5.48 7.06 -0.56
N GLY A 35 -4.66 6.66 0.40
CA GLY A 35 -3.25 6.31 0.20
C GLY A 35 -2.40 6.57 1.43
N ALA A 36 -1.18 6.05 1.38
CA ALA A 36 -0.17 6.23 2.41
C ALA A 36 1.21 6.34 1.75
N CYS A 37 2.12 7.05 2.40
CA CYS A 37 3.53 7.15 2.06
C CYS A 37 4.36 6.65 3.24
N GLU A 38 5.08 5.56 3.00
CA GLU A 38 6.01 4.94 3.93
C GLU A 38 7.09 4.23 3.10
N TRP A 39 8.31 4.18 3.61
CA TRP A 39 9.45 3.55 2.94
C TRP A 39 10.08 2.44 3.77
N TYR A 40 9.81 2.37 5.07
CA TYR A 40 10.35 1.34 5.94
C TYR A 40 9.58 0.02 5.76
N ILE A 41 10.28 -1.01 5.31
CA ILE A 41 9.71 -2.32 4.94
C ILE A 41 8.82 -2.90 6.04
N ASP A 42 9.31 -2.97 7.28
CA ASP A 42 8.57 -3.63 8.36
C ASP A 42 7.33 -2.81 8.76
N ALA A 43 7.41 -1.47 8.67
CA ALA A 43 6.25 -0.61 8.88
C ALA A 43 5.19 -0.81 7.78
N ILE A 44 5.59 -0.90 6.51
CA ILE A 44 4.67 -1.18 5.39
C ILE A 44 3.99 -2.54 5.59
N ILE A 45 4.76 -3.59 5.89
CA ILE A 45 4.19 -4.92 6.13
C ILE A 45 3.21 -4.87 7.30
N GLY A 46 3.58 -4.23 8.41
CA GLY A 46 2.71 -4.03 9.57
C GLY A 46 1.42 -3.27 9.23
N TYR A 47 1.53 -2.15 8.53
CA TYR A 47 0.40 -1.35 8.04
C TYR A 47 -0.56 -2.22 7.23
N MET A 48 -0.03 -2.96 6.26
CA MET A 48 -0.84 -3.79 5.36
C MET A 48 -1.57 -4.89 6.13
N ILE A 49 -0.89 -5.55 7.07
CA ILE A 49 -1.51 -6.60 7.92
C ILE A 49 -2.59 -6.01 8.83
N ILE A 50 -2.34 -4.88 9.50
CA ILE A 50 -3.28 -4.26 10.45
C ILE A 50 -4.56 -3.80 9.74
N HIS A 51 -4.44 -3.22 8.54
CA HIS A 51 -5.56 -2.55 7.86
C HIS A 51 -6.27 -3.44 6.83
N TYR A 52 -5.54 -4.35 6.19
CA TYR A 52 -6.09 -5.19 5.10
C TYR A 52 -6.06 -6.68 5.42
N GLY A 53 -5.27 -7.10 6.41
CA GLY A 53 -5.16 -8.49 6.86
C GLY A 53 -4.01 -9.24 6.18
N ASN A 54 -3.80 -10.47 6.64
CA ASN A 54 -2.78 -11.35 6.06
C ASN A 54 -3.12 -11.76 4.63
N THR A 55 -2.09 -12.13 3.87
CA THR A 55 -2.23 -12.65 2.50
C THR A 55 -1.30 -13.85 2.29
N THR A 56 -1.44 -14.52 1.15
CA THR A 56 -0.60 -15.65 0.78
C THR A 56 0.67 -15.18 0.06
N PRO A 57 1.79 -15.94 0.16
CA PRO A 57 3.02 -15.63 -0.55
C PRO A 57 2.80 -15.48 -2.07
N GLU A 58 3.69 -14.76 -2.74
CA GLU A 58 3.74 -14.71 -4.20
C GLU A 58 4.49 -15.93 -4.75
N LEU A 59 3.78 -16.77 -5.51
CA LEU A 59 4.34 -18.01 -6.08
C LEU A 59 4.30 -18.02 -7.61
N GLU A 60 3.59 -17.07 -8.24
CA GLU A 60 3.42 -17.01 -9.69
C GLU A 60 4.58 -16.27 -10.37
N LEU A 61 5.20 -15.31 -9.68
CA LEU A 61 6.31 -14.52 -10.21
C LEU A 61 7.67 -15.17 -9.90
N SER A 62 8.59 -15.08 -10.85
CA SER A 62 9.99 -15.46 -10.61
C SER A 62 10.66 -14.50 -9.63
N ARG A 63 11.78 -14.95 -9.05
CA ARG A 63 12.61 -14.14 -8.17
C ARG A 63 13.04 -12.83 -8.85
N GLU A 64 13.49 -12.94 -10.09
CA GLU A 64 14.02 -11.86 -10.89
C GLU A 64 12.93 -10.80 -11.10
N THR A 65 11.74 -11.22 -11.53
CA THR A 65 10.59 -10.33 -11.71
C THR A 65 10.19 -9.64 -10.41
N MET A 66 10.14 -10.37 -9.28
CA MET A 66 9.84 -9.75 -7.98
C MET A 66 10.88 -8.70 -7.58
N CYS A 67 12.17 -8.99 -7.80
CA CYS A 67 13.24 -8.06 -7.50
C CYS A 67 13.17 -6.81 -8.38
N ASP A 68 12.94 -6.98 -9.68
CA ASP A 68 12.86 -5.88 -10.64
C ASP A 68 11.69 -4.96 -10.34
N LEU A 69 10.51 -5.51 -10.04
CA LEU A 69 9.33 -4.74 -9.67
C LEU A 69 9.57 -3.91 -8.40
N LEU A 70 10.12 -4.52 -7.34
CA LEU A 70 10.37 -3.82 -6.08
C LEU A 70 11.54 -2.81 -6.18
N SER A 71 12.51 -3.03 -7.07
CA SER A 71 13.66 -2.13 -7.25
C SER A 71 13.30 -0.79 -7.91
N ASN A 72 12.10 -0.67 -8.46
CA ASN A 72 11.58 0.60 -9.00
C ASN A 72 11.12 1.58 -7.90
N TYR A 73 11.14 1.16 -6.63
CA TYR A 73 10.66 1.96 -5.50
C TYR A 73 11.76 2.18 -4.46
N SER A 74 11.61 3.27 -3.70
CA SER A 74 12.53 3.63 -2.62
C SER A 74 12.06 3.03 -1.31
N PHE A 75 12.67 1.91 -0.92
CA PHE A 75 12.45 1.28 0.38
C PHE A 75 13.66 1.49 1.30
N SER A 76 13.44 1.22 2.58
CA SER A 76 14.46 1.17 3.62
C SER A 76 14.27 -0.07 4.50
N ALA A 77 15.38 -0.68 4.91
CA ALA A 77 15.39 -1.79 5.87
C ALA A 77 15.62 -1.33 7.32
N ASP A 78 15.99 -0.06 7.53
CA ASP A 78 16.35 0.50 8.83
C ASP A 78 15.69 1.86 9.10
N SER A 79 14.68 2.20 8.28
CA SER A 79 13.95 3.47 8.22
C SER A 79 14.80 4.72 8.00
N LYS A 80 16.07 4.58 7.66
CA LYS A 80 17.06 5.68 7.60
C LYS A 80 17.77 5.75 6.26
N HIS A 81 18.13 4.60 5.70
CA HIS A 81 18.91 4.53 4.48
C HIS A 81 18.14 3.80 3.37
N LEU A 82 18.32 4.27 2.14
CA LEU A 82 17.81 3.61 0.95
C LEU A 82 18.41 2.20 0.81
N LEU A 83 17.59 1.25 0.34
CA LEU A 83 18.07 -0.09 0.04
C LEU A 83 19.21 -0.09 -0.99
N ARG A 84 20.17 -0.98 -0.78
CA ARG A 84 21.17 -1.32 -1.80
C ARG A 84 20.50 -2.08 -2.95
N LYS A 85 20.98 -1.87 -4.18
CA LYS A 85 20.44 -2.52 -5.41
C LYS A 85 20.26 -4.05 -5.31
N LYS A 86 21.14 -4.74 -4.58
CA LYS A 86 21.11 -6.21 -4.42
C LYS A 86 20.36 -6.69 -3.16
N TYR A 87 19.58 -5.85 -2.50
CA TYR A 87 18.91 -6.20 -1.24
C TYR A 87 17.94 -7.37 -1.42
N PHE A 88 16.97 -7.24 -2.34
CA PHE A 88 15.96 -8.28 -2.57
C PHE A 88 16.55 -9.56 -3.18
N SER A 89 17.52 -9.44 -4.08
CA SER A 89 18.16 -10.61 -4.72
C SER A 89 18.98 -11.45 -3.74
N LYS A 90 19.54 -10.84 -2.68
CA LYS A 90 20.24 -11.55 -1.60
C LYS A 90 19.29 -12.17 -0.56
N MET A 91 18.00 -11.85 -0.59
CA MET A 91 17.02 -12.38 0.34
C MET A 91 16.71 -13.86 0.04
N LYS A 92 16.51 -14.67 1.08
CA LYS A 92 15.97 -16.04 0.91
C LYS A 92 14.66 -15.98 0.12
N LEU A 93 14.45 -16.91 -0.81
CA LEU A 93 13.31 -16.86 -1.74
C LEU A 93 11.98 -16.82 -0.99
N GLU A 94 11.81 -17.73 -0.03
CA GLU A 94 10.63 -17.81 0.82
C GLU A 94 10.32 -16.46 1.51
N LYS A 95 11.34 -15.79 2.04
CA LYS A 95 11.17 -14.48 2.67
C LYS A 95 10.73 -13.42 1.65
N LEU A 96 11.33 -13.41 0.45
CA LEU A 96 10.94 -12.50 -0.63
C LEU A 96 9.49 -12.76 -1.06
N GLN A 97 9.09 -14.01 -1.25
CA GLN A 97 7.72 -14.39 -1.62
C GLN A 97 6.70 -13.98 -0.56
N ASN A 98 7.06 -14.04 0.72
CA ASN A 98 6.21 -13.57 1.82
C ASN A 98 6.11 -12.03 1.87
N TYR A 99 7.21 -11.32 1.61
CA TYR A 99 7.26 -9.85 1.72
C TYR A 99 6.63 -9.16 0.51
N PHE A 100 6.87 -9.72 -0.68
CA PHE A 100 6.48 -9.15 -1.96
C PHE A 100 5.02 -8.69 -2.00
N PRO A 101 4.01 -9.50 -1.61
CA PRO A 101 2.63 -9.08 -1.78
C PRO A 101 2.26 -7.85 -0.96
N TYR A 102 2.85 -7.68 0.22
CA TYR A 102 2.64 -6.50 1.06
C TYR A 102 3.34 -5.27 0.49
N LEU A 103 4.62 -5.39 0.11
CA LEU A 103 5.40 -4.27 -0.40
C LEU A 103 4.90 -3.79 -1.77
N TYR A 104 4.64 -4.72 -2.69
CA TYR A 104 4.16 -4.37 -4.01
C TYR A 104 2.69 -3.95 -3.99
N GLY A 105 1.86 -4.61 -3.16
CA GLY A 105 0.48 -4.18 -2.94
C GLY A 105 0.36 -2.77 -2.33
N PHE A 106 1.34 -2.34 -1.51
CA PHE A 106 1.35 -0.98 -0.97
C PHE A 106 1.54 0.10 -2.04
N VAL A 107 2.29 -0.20 -3.11
CA VAL A 107 2.66 0.76 -4.16
C VAL A 107 1.95 0.55 -5.50
N ASN A 108 1.24 -0.58 -5.66
CA ASN A 108 0.55 -0.95 -6.89
C ASN A 108 -0.91 -1.37 -6.59
N ASN A 109 -1.85 -0.51 -6.98
CA ASN A 109 -3.28 -0.69 -6.71
C ASN A 109 -3.89 -1.89 -7.46
N GLU A 110 -3.41 -2.21 -8.66
CA GLU A 110 -3.92 -3.34 -9.44
C GLU A 110 -3.52 -4.67 -8.78
N TYR A 111 -2.28 -4.78 -8.33
CA TYR A 111 -1.80 -5.93 -7.59
C TYR A 111 -2.48 -6.04 -6.22
N PHE A 112 -2.66 -4.91 -5.52
CA PHE A 112 -3.44 -4.87 -4.28
C PHE A 112 -4.85 -5.42 -4.48
N ALA A 113 -5.54 -4.95 -5.51
CA ALA A 113 -6.88 -5.39 -5.87
C ALA A 113 -6.95 -6.90 -6.12
N LYS A 114 -5.94 -7.47 -6.80
CA LYS A 114 -5.83 -8.92 -7.04
C LYS A 114 -5.67 -9.70 -5.73
N LYS A 115 -4.83 -9.24 -4.79
CA LYS A 115 -4.50 -9.95 -3.55
C LYS A 115 -5.52 -9.77 -2.41
N TRP A 116 -6.21 -8.63 -2.34
CA TRP A 116 -7.22 -8.33 -1.31
C TRP A 116 -8.60 -8.01 -1.92
N PRO A 117 -9.25 -8.95 -2.64
CA PRO A 117 -10.50 -8.69 -3.36
C PRO A 117 -11.67 -8.36 -2.42
N SER A 118 -11.67 -8.91 -1.20
CA SER A 118 -12.74 -8.70 -0.21
C SER A 118 -12.72 -7.33 0.46
N LYS A 119 -11.60 -6.59 0.38
CA LYS A 119 -11.45 -5.26 0.99
C LYS A 119 -11.79 -4.11 0.04
N GLN A 120 -12.10 -4.40 -1.22
CA GLN A 120 -12.83 -3.48 -2.10
C GLN A 120 -14.33 -3.38 -1.72
N LYS A 121 -14.90 -4.44 -1.14
CA LYS A 121 -16.35 -4.53 -0.84
C LYS A 121 -16.80 -3.74 0.39
N VAL A 122 -15.88 -3.22 1.20
CA VAL A 122 -16.25 -2.21 2.20
C VAL A 122 -16.13 -0.85 1.53
N GLU A 123 -17.22 -0.51 0.83
CA GLU A 123 -17.60 0.83 0.34
C GLU A 123 -17.37 1.19 -1.14
N PHE A 124 -18.15 0.57 -2.02
CA PHE A 124 -18.80 1.29 -3.13
C PHE A 124 -20.27 0.89 -3.21
N LEU A 125 -21.06 1.38 -2.25
CA LEU A 125 -22.52 1.47 -2.35
C LEU A 125 -22.89 2.96 -2.37
N GLY A 126 -22.48 3.63 -3.44
CA GLY A 126 -22.98 4.94 -3.85
C GLY A 126 -23.35 4.79 -5.32
N GLY A 127 -24.65 4.79 -5.59
CA GLY A 127 -25.21 4.37 -6.88
C GLY A 127 -24.93 5.32 -8.05
N GLY A 128 -25.35 4.86 -9.23
CA GLY A 128 -25.44 5.66 -10.44
C GLY A 128 -24.46 5.20 -11.51
N GLY A 129 -24.98 4.52 -12.53
CA GLY A 129 -24.20 4.01 -13.64
C GLY A 129 -23.44 5.08 -14.42
N ARG A 130 -22.22 4.72 -14.83
CA ARG A 130 -21.69 4.76 -16.20
C ARG A 130 -20.23 4.33 -16.13
N ASN A 131 -19.83 3.47 -17.06
CA ASN A 131 -18.49 2.97 -17.23
C ASN A 131 -17.48 4.12 -17.27
N ALA A 132 -16.60 4.19 -16.28
CA ALA A 132 -15.41 5.02 -16.33
C ALA A 132 -14.23 4.16 -15.85
N THR A 133 -13.43 3.73 -16.81
CA THR A 133 -12.08 3.20 -16.59
C THR A 133 -11.31 4.19 -15.70
N PRO A 134 -10.61 3.75 -14.64
CA PRO A 134 -9.84 4.67 -13.83
C PRO A 134 -8.63 5.15 -14.62
N GLN A 135 -8.77 6.33 -15.21
CA GLN A 135 -7.66 7.07 -15.78
C GLN A 135 -6.82 7.56 -14.60
N ILE A 136 -5.72 6.85 -14.34
CA ILE A 136 -4.71 7.23 -13.36
C ILE A 136 -4.31 8.67 -13.66
N SER A 137 -4.70 9.59 -12.78
CA SER A 137 -4.41 11.01 -12.97
C SER A 137 -2.88 11.19 -12.98
N LYS A 138 -2.36 11.89 -13.98
CA LYS A 138 -0.95 12.27 -14.16
C LYS A 138 -0.35 13.07 -12.98
N ASN A 139 -1.16 13.34 -11.95
CA ASN A 139 -0.80 14.15 -10.79
C ASN A 139 -0.08 13.35 -9.69
N LEU A 140 -0.20 12.01 -9.65
CA LEU A 140 0.53 11.20 -8.66
C LEU A 140 2.04 11.11 -8.99
N THR A 141 2.38 11.11 -10.28
CA THR A 141 3.77 11.15 -10.77
C THR A 141 4.45 12.48 -10.41
N PHE A 142 3.69 13.55 -10.17
CA PHE A 142 4.21 14.86 -9.77
C PHE A 142 4.64 14.87 -8.29
N PHE A 143 3.88 14.22 -7.40
CA PHE A 143 4.21 14.15 -5.97
C PHE A 143 5.50 13.35 -5.69
N LEU A 144 5.77 12.30 -6.48
CA LEU A 144 7.02 11.55 -6.37
C LEU A 144 8.27 12.33 -6.82
N LYS A 145 8.12 13.39 -7.61
CA LYS A 145 9.25 14.27 -7.99
C LYS A 145 9.58 15.34 -6.94
N ILE A 146 8.64 15.68 -6.05
CA ILE A 146 8.82 16.73 -5.03
C ILE A 146 9.51 16.18 -3.77
N LEU A 147 9.51 14.87 -3.54
CA LEU A 147 10.10 14.25 -2.35
C LEU A 147 11.55 13.79 -2.50
N ILE A 148 12.20 14.06 -3.65
CA ILE A 148 13.63 13.84 -3.81
C ILE A 148 14.33 15.19 -3.64
N PHE A 149 14.73 15.48 -2.41
CA PHE A 149 15.83 16.41 -2.13
C PHE A 149 17.14 15.64 -2.12
#